data_AF-A0A7W1RME8-F1
#
_entry.id   AF-A0A7W1RME8-F1
#
_cell.length_a   1.000
_cell.length_b   1.000
_cell.length_c   1.000
_cell.angle_alpha   90.00
_cell.angle_beta   90.00
_cell.angle_gamma   90.00
#
_symmetry.space_group_name_H-M   'P 1'
#
loop_
_entity.id
_entity.type
_entity.pdbx_description
1 polymer ?
#
loop_
_entity_poly.entity_id
_entity_poly.type
_entity_poly.pdbx_seq_one_letter_code
_entity_poly.pdbx_strand_id
1 'polypeptide(L)'
;MFDRALTIAPNDPAIICVKAETYLAQGDIDTAWGMVSKLHISPADNGGGLLMDLLSKRGQLDEMMAQGLAVAREEQHLPPPLRALVLAGAANLYLAKGDRASALPYLERAERDRKELRQNGAISLQLHGFYIEMESLLGNRAEVEQEIQELFAKTRMDKWEFPNSETAAGIGYVQLGDFDHAIPLIQDALTQPSAQSLTTADLRLSPHWDPIRGDPRFQKIVESLKPKEPPRPPDEPAQFLCRAEAAQCLQGRGRLRSGRVAAHSSRDTGLPVF
;
A
#
# COMPACT_ATOMS: atom_id res chain seq x y z
N MET A 1 1.98 -15.42 4.63
CA MET A 1 0.58 -15.90 4.51
C MET A 1 0.34 -16.45 3.11
N PHE A 2 0.53 -15.63 2.07
CA PHE A 2 0.29 -16.00 0.67
C PHE A 2 0.99 -17.28 0.20
N ASP A 3 2.23 -17.55 0.63
CA ASP A 3 2.94 -18.78 0.23
C ASP A 3 2.17 -20.05 0.62
N ARG A 4 1.57 -20.06 1.81
CA ARG A 4 0.73 -21.18 2.27
C ARG A 4 -0.59 -21.25 1.48
N ALA A 5 -1.17 -20.13 1.10
CA ALA A 5 -2.35 -20.11 0.24
C ALA A 5 -2.03 -20.65 -1.16
N LEU A 6 -0.87 -20.28 -1.73
CA LEU A 6 -0.37 -20.79 -3.01
C LEU A 6 0.06 -22.26 -2.95
N THR A 7 0.39 -22.84 -1.79
CA THR A 7 0.53 -24.32 -1.69
C THR A 7 -0.80 -25.07 -1.86
N ILE A 8 -1.95 -24.38 -1.70
CA ILE A 8 -3.30 -24.96 -1.87
C ILE A 8 -3.84 -24.65 -3.27
N ALA A 9 -3.66 -23.40 -3.73
CA ALA A 9 -4.09 -22.94 -5.05
C ALA A 9 -2.94 -22.21 -5.78
N PRO A 10 -2.02 -22.94 -6.44
CA PRO A 10 -0.76 -22.36 -6.95
C PRO A 10 -0.90 -21.29 -8.03
N ASN A 11 -1.97 -21.34 -8.81
CA ASN A 11 -2.20 -20.48 -9.98
C ASN A 11 -3.42 -19.54 -9.81
N ASP A 12 -3.90 -19.35 -8.58
CA ASP A 12 -5.05 -18.46 -8.31
C ASP A 12 -4.64 -16.99 -8.56
N PRO A 13 -5.24 -16.30 -9.57
CA PRO A 13 -4.81 -14.94 -9.90
C PRO A 13 -5.04 -13.94 -8.78
N ALA A 14 -6.09 -14.11 -7.96
CA ALA A 14 -6.38 -13.20 -6.86
C ALA A 14 -5.33 -13.32 -5.75
N ILE A 15 -4.93 -14.55 -5.38
CA ILE A 15 -3.88 -14.78 -4.38
C ILE A 15 -2.53 -14.24 -4.87
N ILE A 16 -2.22 -14.43 -6.17
CA ILE A 16 -0.98 -13.90 -6.76
C ILE A 16 -0.99 -12.37 -6.80
N CYS A 17 -2.10 -11.74 -7.19
CA CYS A 17 -2.24 -10.27 -7.21
C CYS A 17 -2.05 -9.68 -5.82
N VAL A 18 -2.77 -10.15 -4.79
CA VAL A 18 -2.61 -9.61 -3.42
C VAL A 18 -1.20 -9.85 -2.88
N LYS A 19 -0.53 -10.94 -3.28
CA LYS A 19 0.91 -11.13 -2.96
C LYS A 19 1.78 -10.08 -3.66
N ALA A 20 1.58 -9.85 -4.96
CA ALA A 20 2.34 -8.88 -5.76
C ALA A 20 2.14 -7.43 -5.25
N GLU A 21 0.93 -7.08 -4.80
CA GLU A 21 0.62 -5.81 -4.15
C GLU A 21 1.52 -5.55 -2.93
N THR A 22 1.87 -6.58 -2.14
CA THR A 22 2.79 -6.39 -1.01
C THR A 22 4.22 -6.03 -1.41
N TYR A 23 4.68 -6.46 -2.58
CA TYR A 23 5.98 -6.05 -3.15
C TYR A 23 5.88 -4.62 -3.70
N LEU A 24 4.77 -4.28 -4.36
CA LEU A 24 4.54 -2.93 -4.87
C LEU A 24 4.49 -1.88 -3.74
N ALA A 25 3.82 -2.20 -2.62
CA ALA A 25 3.79 -1.37 -1.41
C ALA A 25 5.17 -1.13 -0.78
N GLN A 26 6.14 -2.03 -1.01
CA GLN A 26 7.55 -1.87 -0.60
C GLN A 26 8.36 -1.06 -1.64
N GLY A 27 7.87 -0.96 -2.88
CA GLY A 27 8.53 -0.36 -4.02
C GLY A 27 9.30 -1.35 -4.90
N ASP A 28 9.14 -2.65 -4.67
CA ASP A 28 9.70 -3.71 -5.52
C ASP A 28 8.75 -3.98 -6.71
N ILE A 29 8.78 -3.04 -7.66
CA ILE A 29 7.98 -3.08 -8.90
C ILE A 29 8.33 -4.31 -9.74
N ASP A 30 9.59 -4.73 -9.80
CA ASP A 30 10.02 -5.81 -10.68
C ASP A 30 9.60 -7.19 -10.17
N THR A 31 9.65 -7.46 -8.87
CA THR A 31 9.08 -8.70 -8.31
C THR A 31 7.56 -8.72 -8.47
N ALA A 32 6.88 -7.60 -8.19
CA ALA A 32 5.42 -7.49 -8.37
C ALA A 32 5.01 -7.75 -9.84
N TRP A 33 5.68 -7.09 -10.79
CA TRP A 33 5.46 -7.28 -12.22
C TRP A 33 5.80 -8.71 -12.69
N GLY A 34 6.90 -9.29 -12.19
CA GLY A 34 7.29 -10.67 -12.49
C GLY A 34 6.23 -11.71 -12.09
N MET A 35 5.42 -11.41 -11.08
CA MET A 35 4.29 -12.25 -10.67
C MET A 35 3.06 -12.10 -11.58
N VAL A 36 2.67 -10.88 -11.95
CA VAL A 36 1.39 -10.63 -12.64
C VAL A 36 1.49 -10.59 -14.17
N SER A 37 2.65 -10.28 -14.75
CA SER A 37 2.84 -10.05 -16.19
C SER A 37 2.52 -11.23 -17.13
N LYS A 38 2.33 -12.43 -16.56
CA LYS A 38 1.95 -13.65 -17.30
C LYS A 38 0.53 -14.13 -16.99
N LEU A 39 -0.17 -13.46 -16.06
CA LEU A 39 -1.54 -13.77 -15.73
C LEU A 39 -2.48 -13.11 -16.73
N HIS A 40 -3.56 -13.80 -17.06
CA HIS A 40 -4.71 -13.13 -17.66
C HIS A 40 -5.53 -12.50 -16.54
N ILE A 41 -5.39 -11.18 -16.38
CA ILE A 41 -6.14 -10.36 -15.43
C ILE A 41 -7.14 -9.56 -16.27
N SER A 42 -8.44 -9.75 -16.07
CA SER A 42 -9.41 -8.82 -16.63
C SER A 42 -9.25 -7.48 -15.92
N PRO A 43 -9.29 -6.32 -16.63
CA PRO A 43 -9.35 -5.02 -15.97
C PRO A 43 -10.58 -4.85 -15.06
N ALA A 44 -11.60 -5.70 -15.19
CA ALA A 44 -12.77 -5.75 -14.32
C ALA A 44 -12.61 -6.70 -13.09
N ASP A 45 -11.55 -7.51 -13.03
CA ASP A 45 -11.23 -8.33 -11.86
C ASP A 45 -10.56 -7.49 -10.76
N ASN A 46 -10.55 -8.00 -9.52
CA ASN A 46 -9.85 -7.35 -8.40
C ASN A 46 -8.35 -7.08 -8.66
N GLY A 47 -7.71 -7.83 -9.58
CA GLY A 47 -6.33 -7.60 -10.00
C GLY A 47 -6.13 -6.43 -10.96
N GLY A 48 -7.20 -5.91 -11.58
CA GLY A 48 -7.14 -4.84 -12.58
C GLY A 48 -6.56 -3.54 -12.02
N GLY A 49 -6.94 -3.15 -10.80
CA GLY A 49 -6.39 -1.96 -10.13
C GLY A 49 -4.88 -2.06 -9.91
N LEU A 50 -4.40 -3.22 -9.44
CA LEU A 50 -2.97 -3.50 -9.27
C LEU A 50 -2.21 -3.45 -10.60
N LEU A 51 -2.79 -4.01 -11.66
CA LEU A 51 -2.19 -3.97 -13.00
C LEU A 51 -2.04 -2.53 -13.50
N MET A 52 -3.07 -1.70 -13.34
CA MET A 52 -3.02 -0.28 -13.73
C MET A 52 -1.97 0.49 -12.93
N ASP A 53 -1.85 0.23 -11.61
CA ASP A 53 -0.84 0.88 -10.78
C ASP A 53 0.60 0.45 -11.14
N LEU A 54 0.81 -0.84 -11.46
CA LEU A 54 2.09 -1.33 -11.97
C LEU A 54 2.44 -0.72 -13.33
N LEU A 55 1.48 -0.63 -14.26
CA LEU A 55 1.71 0.00 -15.56
C LEU A 55 2.04 1.49 -15.43
N SER A 56 1.34 2.20 -14.54
CA SER A 56 1.61 3.61 -14.19
C SER A 56 3.03 3.79 -13.64
N LYS A 57 3.39 3.04 -12.58
CA LYS A 57 4.71 3.11 -11.93
C LYS A 57 5.87 2.60 -12.81
N ARG A 58 5.58 1.84 -13.87
CA ARG A 58 6.55 1.42 -14.90
C ARG A 58 6.61 2.37 -16.11
N GLY A 59 5.80 3.43 -16.14
CA GLY A 59 5.70 4.36 -17.27
C GLY A 59 5.11 3.74 -18.55
N GLN A 60 4.41 2.60 -18.43
CA GLN A 60 3.84 1.85 -19.56
C GLN A 60 2.47 2.41 -19.97
N LEU A 61 2.44 3.73 -20.24
CA LEU A 61 1.22 4.49 -20.47
C LEU A 61 0.38 3.95 -21.63
N ASP A 62 0.98 3.56 -22.77
CA ASP A 62 0.19 3.07 -23.91
C ASP A 62 -0.52 1.73 -23.62
N GLU A 63 0.07 0.87 -22.78
CA GLU A 63 -0.58 -0.36 -22.31
C GLU A 63 -1.68 -0.04 -21.28
N MET A 64 -1.42 0.88 -20.35
CA MET A 64 -2.41 1.37 -19.38
C MET A 64 -3.64 1.98 -20.10
N MET A 65 -3.41 2.78 -21.14
CA MET A 65 -4.46 3.31 -22.02
C MET A 65 -5.21 2.18 -22.72
N ALA A 66 -4.52 1.18 -23.28
CA ALA A 66 -5.15 0.08 -23.99
C ALA A 66 -6.08 -0.74 -23.08
N GLN A 67 -5.63 -1.06 -21.86
CA GLN A 67 -6.42 -1.81 -20.87
C GLN A 67 -7.63 -1.00 -20.37
N GLY A 68 -7.42 0.26 -19.96
CA GLY A 68 -8.50 1.12 -19.48
C GLY A 68 -9.57 1.43 -20.55
N LEU A 69 -9.13 1.71 -21.78
CA LEU A 69 -10.04 1.99 -22.88
C LEU A 69 -10.75 0.75 -23.44
N ALA A 70 -10.24 -0.47 -23.19
CA ALA A 70 -10.97 -1.69 -23.54
C ALA A 70 -12.30 -1.76 -22.77
N VAL A 71 -12.27 -1.55 -21.44
CA VAL A 71 -13.48 -1.50 -20.61
C VAL A 71 -14.41 -0.37 -21.02
N ALA A 72 -13.84 0.82 -21.31
CA ALA A 72 -14.62 2.00 -21.68
C ALA A 72 -15.32 1.91 -23.06
N ARG A 73 -15.00 0.91 -23.88
CA ARG A 73 -15.75 0.61 -25.12
C ARG A 73 -17.02 -0.19 -24.88
N GLU A 74 -17.09 -0.93 -23.78
CA GLU A 74 -18.24 -1.77 -23.40
C GLU A 74 -19.11 -1.11 -22.31
N GLU A 75 -18.84 0.17 -22.00
CA GLU A 75 -19.47 0.98 -20.95
C GLU A 75 -21.01 0.94 -20.93
N GLN A 76 -21.62 0.84 -22.11
CA GLN A 76 -23.08 0.81 -22.29
C GLN A 76 -23.77 -0.40 -21.62
N HIS A 77 -23.02 -1.45 -21.30
CA HIS A 77 -23.51 -2.66 -20.62
C HIS A 77 -23.27 -2.63 -19.11
N LEU A 78 -22.58 -1.61 -18.59
CA LEU A 78 -22.25 -1.47 -17.18
C LEU A 78 -23.37 -0.74 -16.41
N PRO A 79 -23.62 -1.08 -15.13
CA PRO A 79 -24.55 -0.33 -14.30
C PRO A 79 -24.03 1.11 -14.07
N PRO A 80 -24.90 2.11 -13.87
CA PRO A 80 -24.50 3.53 -13.90
C PRO A 80 -23.30 3.92 -13.02
N PRO A 81 -23.15 3.45 -11.76
CA PRO A 81 -21.97 3.78 -10.95
C PRO A 81 -20.64 3.26 -11.52
N LEU A 82 -20.66 2.06 -12.14
CA LEU A 82 -19.47 1.46 -12.75
C LEU A 82 -19.18 2.06 -14.12
N ARG A 83 -20.23 2.39 -14.89
CA ARG A 83 -20.11 3.15 -16.14
C ARG A 83 -19.44 4.50 -15.88
N ALA A 84 -19.91 5.25 -14.88
CA ALA A 84 -19.35 6.53 -14.47
C ALA A 84 -17.86 6.44 -14.11
N LEU A 85 -17.48 5.42 -13.33
CA LEU A 85 -16.09 5.15 -12.93
C LEU A 85 -15.19 4.91 -14.14
N VAL A 86 -15.62 4.05 -15.06
CA VAL A 86 -14.87 3.69 -16.27
C VAL A 86 -14.75 4.88 -17.23
N LEU A 87 -15.81 5.68 -17.38
CA LEU A 87 -15.79 6.90 -18.19
C LEU A 87 -14.86 7.98 -17.61
N ALA A 88 -14.91 8.22 -16.31
CA ALA A 88 -14.00 9.14 -15.63
C ALA A 88 -12.54 8.65 -15.74
N GLY A 89 -12.29 7.36 -15.52
CA GLY A 89 -10.95 6.77 -15.70
C GLY A 89 -10.41 6.93 -17.12
N ALA A 90 -11.25 6.70 -18.14
CA ALA A 90 -10.89 6.93 -19.54
C ALA A 90 -10.61 8.42 -19.84
N ALA A 91 -11.35 9.34 -19.22
CA ALA A 91 -11.07 10.77 -19.33
C ALA A 91 -9.72 11.14 -18.68
N ASN A 92 -9.46 10.71 -17.44
CA ASN A 92 -8.22 10.97 -16.70
C ASN A 92 -7.00 10.45 -17.48
N LEU A 93 -7.10 9.25 -18.06
CA LEU A 93 -6.09 8.66 -18.93
C LEU A 93 -5.72 9.56 -20.13
N TYR A 94 -6.71 10.07 -20.86
CA TYR A 94 -6.45 11.01 -21.97
C TYR A 94 -5.95 12.38 -21.49
N LEU A 95 -6.49 12.90 -20.40
CA LEU A 95 -6.09 14.17 -19.81
C LEU A 95 -4.64 14.16 -19.31
N ALA A 96 -4.20 13.06 -18.69
CA ALA A 96 -2.81 12.86 -18.26
C ALA A 96 -1.83 12.83 -19.44
N LYS A 97 -2.27 12.38 -20.63
CA LYS A 97 -1.50 12.48 -21.90
C LYS A 97 -1.57 13.87 -22.54
N GLY A 98 -2.34 14.80 -21.98
CA GLY A 98 -2.63 16.13 -22.55
C GLY A 98 -3.63 16.13 -23.70
N ASP A 99 -4.22 14.98 -24.04
CA ASP A 99 -5.15 14.83 -25.17
C ASP A 99 -6.60 15.15 -24.75
N ARG A 100 -6.85 16.44 -24.52
CA ARG A 100 -8.19 16.96 -24.21
C ARG A 100 -9.22 16.68 -25.31
N ALA A 101 -8.80 16.53 -26.56
CA ALA A 101 -9.70 16.27 -27.68
C ALA A 101 -10.28 14.84 -27.59
N SER A 102 -9.44 13.84 -27.31
CA SER A 102 -9.90 12.46 -27.11
C SER A 102 -10.59 12.25 -25.76
N ALA A 103 -10.27 13.05 -24.73
CA ALA A 103 -10.96 13.01 -23.44
C ALA A 103 -12.43 13.48 -23.52
N LEU A 104 -12.73 14.47 -24.36
CA LEU A 104 -14.04 15.15 -24.44
C LEU A 104 -15.27 14.22 -24.47
N PRO A 105 -15.38 13.20 -25.35
CA PRO A 105 -16.54 12.32 -25.38
C PRO A 105 -16.69 11.45 -24.13
N TYR A 106 -15.63 11.26 -23.33
CA TYR A 106 -15.72 10.56 -22.03
C TYR A 106 -16.16 11.53 -20.93
N LEU A 107 -15.61 12.75 -20.92
CA LEU A 107 -16.03 13.83 -20.02
C LEU A 107 -17.53 14.13 -20.13
N GLU A 108 -18.07 14.30 -21.35
CA GLU A 108 -19.49 14.59 -21.57
C GLU A 108 -20.45 13.47 -21.12
N ARG A 109 -19.98 12.22 -21.05
CA ARG A 109 -20.75 11.09 -20.50
C ARG A 109 -20.58 10.99 -18.99
N ALA A 110 -19.35 11.09 -18.48
CA ALA A 110 -19.04 11.12 -17.06
C ALA A 110 -19.80 12.23 -16.33
N GLU A 111 -19.92 13.43 -16.93
CA GLU A 111 -20.69 14.55 -16.38
C GLU A 111 -22.20 14.32 -16.34
N ARG A 112 -22.75 13.56 -17.30
CA ARG A 112 -24.17 13.20 -17.27
C ARG A 112 -24.45 12.20 -16.16
N ASP A 113 -23.62 11.14 -16.08
CA ASP A 113 -23.72 10.16 -15.01
C ASP A 113 -23.46 10.80 -13.63
N ARG A 114 -22.51 11.73 -13.50
CA ARG A 114 -22.23 12.47 -12.25
C ARG A 114 -23.47 13.19 -11.73
N LYS A 115 -24.19 13.89 -12.61
CA LYS A 115 -25.41 14.64 -12.27
C LYS A 115 -26.54 13.70 -11.82
N GLU A 116 -26.74 12.59 -12.53
CA GLU A 116 -27.74 11.57 -12.15
C GLU A 116 -27.39 10.90 -10.82
N LEU A 117 -26.15 10.44 -10.66
CA LEU A 117 -25.68 9.77 -9.44
C LEU A 117 -25.70 10.71 -8.23
N ARG A 118 -25.39 12.01 -8.39
CA ARG A 118 -25.47 12.98 -7.29
C ARG A 118 -26.91 13.21 -6.83
N GLN A 119 -27.86 13.34 -7.76
CA GLN A 119 -29.29 13.45 -7.43
C GLN A 119 -29.83 12.24 -6.67
N ASN A 120 -29.33 11.04 -7.00
CA ASN A 120 -29.73 9.79 -6.37
C ASN A 120 -28.88 9.41 -5.13
N GLY A 121 -27.93 10.25 -4.71
CA GLY A 121 -27.03 9.97 -3.59
C GLY A 121 -26.05 8.80 -3.81
N ALA A 122 -25.87 8.37 -5.06
CA ALA A 122 -25.23 7.11 -5.45
C ALA A 122 -23.73 7.23 -5.83
N ILE A 123 -23.10 8.39 -5.60
CA ILE A 123 -21.64 8.55 -5.80
C ILE A 123 -20.89 7.79 -4.69
N SER A 124 -20.13 6.77 -5.10
CA SER A 124 -19.26 5.98 -4.23
C SER A 124 -17.99 6.74 -3.85
N LEU A 125 -17.31 6.29 -2.79
CA LEU A 125 -16.09 6.93 -2.29
C LEU A 125 -14.95 6.88 -3.33
N GLN A 126 -14.80 5.75 -4.01
CA GLN A 126 -13.86 5.60 -5.13
C GLN A 126 -14.18 6.59 -6.27
N LEU A 127 -15.45 6.75 -6.63
CA LEU A 127 -15.85 7.62 -7.74
C LEU A 127 -15.56 9.11 -7.46
N HIS A 128 -15.64 9.56 -6.20
CA HIS A 128 -15.16 10.90 -5.83
C HIS A 128 -13.68 11.09 -6.16
N GLY A 129 -12.81 10.10 -5.88
CA GLY A 129 -11.39 10.18 -6.21
C GLY A 129 -11.13 10.35 -7.71
N PHE A 130 -11.89 9.64 -8.55
CA PHE A 130 -11.81 9.78 -10.01
C PHE A 130 -12.28 11.16 -10.49
N TYR A 131 -13.35 11.73 -9.90
CA TYR A 131 -13.79 13.09 -10.24
C TYR A 131 -12.85 14.18 -9.72
N ILE A 132 -12.25 14.00 -8.54
CA ILE A 132 -11.21 14.91 -8.02
C ILE A 132 -10.08 15.02 -9.04
N GLU A 133 -9.52 13.88 -9.49
CA GLU A 133 -8.46 13.86 -10.50
C GLU A 133 -8.92 14.44 -11.85
N MET A 134 -10.13 14.09 -12.32
CA MET A 134 -10.68 14.58 -13.58
C MET A 134 -10.73 16.11 -13.61
N GLU A 135 -11.24 16.70 -12.53
CA GLU A 135 -11.41 18.16 -12.42
C GLU A 135 -10.07 18.86 -12.16
N SER A 136 -9.13 18.27 -11.42
CA SER A 136 -7.80 18.87 -11.23
C SER A 136 -6.96 18.86 -12.52
N LEU A 137 -7.06 17.83 -13.37
CA LEU A 137 -6.43 17.80 -14.70
C LEU A 137 -7.09 18.79 -15.70
N LEU A 138 -8.35 19.16 -15.47
CA LEU A 138 -9.03 20.25 -16.19
C LEU A 138 -8.66 21.64 -15.65
N GLY A 139 -8.20 21.74 -14.40
CA GLY A 139 -7.93 23.00 -13.70
C GLY A 139 -9.15 23.58 -12.96
N ASN A 140 -10.21 22.78 -12.81
CA ASN A 140 -11.51 23.16 -12.25
C ASN A 140 -11.46 23.11 -10.71
N ARG A 141 -10.77 24.10 -10.12
CA ARG A 141 -10.50 24.15 -8.67
C ARG A 141 -11.75 24.10 -7.79
N ALA A 142 -12.84 24.79 -8.17
CA ALA A 142 -14.06 24.84 -7.36
C ALA A 142 -14.75 23.47 -7.30
N GLU A 143 -14.75 22.74 -8.41
CA GLU A 143 -15.28 21.40 -8.54
C GLU A 143 -14.44 20.39 -7.74
N VAL A 144 -13.11 20.51 -7.78
CA VAL A 144 -12.19 19.72 -6.93
C VAL A 144 -12.48 19.95 -5.44
N GLU A 145 -12.56 21.21 -5.00
CA GLU A 145 -12.83 21.55 -3.60
C GLU A 145 -14.21 21.06 -3.14
N GLN A 146 -15.21 21.09 -4.04
CA GLN A 146 -16.54 20.53 -3.76
C GLN A 146 -16.52 19.00 -3.62
N GLU A 147 -15.88 18.27 -4.54
CA GLU A 147 -15.78 16.80 -4.46
C GLU A 147 -15.01 16.37 -3.19
N ILE A 148 -13.94 17.08 -2.81
CA ILE A 148 -13.22 16.86 -1.55
C ILE A 148 -14.14 17.10 -0.34
N GLN A 149 -14.92 18.18 -0.33
CA GLN A 149 -15.86 18.47 0.75
C GLN A 149 -16.94 17.39 0.90
N GLU A 150 -17.52 16.93 -0.22
CA GLU A 150 -18.53 15.87 -0.25
C GLU A 150 -17.94 14.53 0.22
N LEU A 151 -16.72 14.19 -0.21
CA LEU A 151 -15.98 13.00 0.21
C LEU A 151 -15.68 13.03 1.71
N PHE A 152 -15.10 14.12 2.23
CA PHE A 152 -14.76 14.27 3.65
C PHE A 152 -16.00 14.28 4.55
N ALA A 153 -17.13 14.83 4.08
CA ALA A 153 -18.39 14.77 4.81
C ALA A 153 -18.88 13.34 5.02
N LYS A 154 -18.61 12.43 4.06
CA LYS A 154 -18.91 10.99 4.16
C LYS A 154 -17.91 10.23 5.04
N THR A 155 -16.61 10.55 4.95
CA THR A 155 -15.55 9.68 5.50
C THR A 155 -14.88 10.16 6.78
N ARG A 156 -15.01 11.43 7.22
CA ARG A 156 -14.29 11.98 8.40
C ARG A 156 -14.46 11.25 9.75
N MET A 157 -15.48 10.39 9.88
CA MET A 157 -15.70 9.58 11.08
C MET A 157 -15.20 8.13 10.94
N ASP A 158 -14.84 7.72 9.72
CA ASP A 158 -14.31 6.42 9.37
C ASP A 158 -12.77 6.48 9.33
N LYS A 159 -12.14 6.02 10.41
CA LYS A 159 -10.67 6.01 10.54
C LYS A 159 -9.97 5.05 9.58
N TRP A 160 -10.70 4.15 8.93
CA TRP A 160 -10.14 3.20 7.98
C TRP A 160 -10.17 3.75 6.55
N GLU A 161 -11.15 4.59 6.22
CA GLU A 161 -11.34 5.12 4.87
C GLU A 161 -10.90 6.59 4.71
N PHE A 162 -10.92 7.38 5.79
CA PHE A 162 -10.51 8.79 5.74
C PHE A 162 -9.09 9.02 5.18
N PRO A 163 -8.06 8.19 5.49
CA PRO A 163 -6.72 8.37 4.90
C PRO A 163 -6.69 8.21 3.37
N ASN A 164 -7.58 7.40 2.78
CA ASN A 164 -7.73 7.31 1.33
C ASN A 164 -8.34 8.60 0.77
N SER A 165 -9.29 9.20 1.49
CA SER A 165 -9.91 10.48 1.14
C SER A 165 -8.88 11.62 1.18
N GLU A 166 -8.06 11.68 2.23
CA GLU A 166 -6.95 12.62 2.37
C GLU A 166 -5.93 12.45 1.23
N THR A 167 -5.63 11.20 0.84
CA THR A 167 -4.76 10.89 -0.30
C THR A 167 -5.33 11.40 -1.63
N ALA A 168 -6.62 11.13 -1.91
CA ALA A 168 -7.29 11.61 -3.13
C ALA A 168 -7.34 13.14 -3.20
N ALA A 169 -7.66 13.81 -2.09
CA ALA A 169 -7.61 15.27 -1.98
C ALA A 169 -6.18 15.81 -2.19
N GLY A 170 -5.17 15.14 -1.62
CA GLY A 170 -3.76 15.46 -1.85
C GLY A 170 -3.36 15.39 -3.32
N ILE A 171 -3.78 14.34 -4.06
CA ILE A 171 -3.54 14.22 -5.51
C ILE A 171 -4.16 15.41 -6.26
N GLY A 172 -5.43 15.73 -5.98
CA GLY A 172 -6.12 16.85 -6.62
C GLY A 172 -5.41 18.20 -6.40
N TYR A 173 -5.01 18.50 -5.16
CA TYR A 173 -4.26 19.72 -4.85
C TYR A 173 -2.86 19.75 -5.47
N VAL A 174 -2.13 18.62 -5.53
CA VAL A 174 -0.82 18.55 -6.24
C VAL A 174 -0.98 18.87 -7.72
N GLN A 175 -2.00 18.34 -8.38
CA GLN A 175 -2.27 18.59 -9.80
C GLN A 175 -2.69 20.06 -10.06
N LEU A 176 -3.39 20.69 -9.11
CA LEU A 176 -3.68 22.13 -9.14
C LEU A 176 -2.48 23.02 -8.77
N GLY A 177 -1.35 22.45 -8.35
CA GLY A 177 -0.16 23.18 -7.88
C GLY A 177 -0.28 23.75 -6.46
N ASP A 178 -1.32 23.39 -5.70
CA ASP A 178 -1.57 23.86 -4.34
C ASP A 178 -0.90 22.93 -3.30
N PHE A 179 0.42 23.01 -3.23
CA PHE A 179 1.20 22.14 -2.34
C PHE A 179 0.95 22.46 -0.85
N ASP A 180 0.50 23.67 -0.54
CA ASP A 180 0.20 24.10 0.83
C ASP A 180 -1.02 23.36 1.40
N HIS A 181 -2.04 23.05 0.58
CA HIS A 181 -3.15 22.16 0.96
C HIS A 181 -2.78 20.68 0.84
N ALA A 182 -1.99 20.28 -0.16
CA ALA A 182 -1.66 18.87 -0.37
C ALA A 182 -0.78 18.25 0.73
N ILE A 183 0.26 18.96 1.16
CA ILE A 183 1.27 18.44 2.11
C ILE A 183 0.71 17.95 3.45
N PRO A 184 -0.15 18.72 4.18
CA PRO A 184 -0.70 18.25 5.44
C PRO A 184 -1.56 16.98 5.26
N LEU A 185 -2.38 16.92 4.20
CA LEU A 185 -3.22 15.75 3.90
C LEU A 185 -2.38 14.50 3.62
N ILE A 186 -1.32 14.63 2.82
CA ILE A 186 -0.35 13.55 2.56
C ILE A 186 0.31 13.10 3.87
N GLN A 187 0.70 14.05 4.73
CA GLN A 187 1.35 13.73 6.00
C GLN A 187 0.41 12.99 6.96
N ASP A 188 -0.82 13.46 7.13
CA ASP A 188 -1.79 12.88 8.04
C ASP A 188 -2.25 11.48 7.57
N ALA A 189 -2.47 11.31 6.25
CA ALA A 189 -2.79 10.01 5.65
C ALA A 189 -1.70 8.94 5.93
N LEU A 190 -0.41 9.31 5.89
CA LEU A 190 0.71 8.40 6.17
C LEU A 190 0.80 7.95 7.63
N THR A 191 0.12 8.64 8.57
CA THR A 191 0.14 8.26 10.00
C THR A 191 -0.92 7.23 10.38
N GLN A 192 -1.86 6.93 9.48
CA GLN A 192 -3.03 6.10 9.75
C GLN A 192 -3.13 4.92 8.77
N PRO A 193 -3.49 3.71 9.22
CA PRO A 193 -3.70 2.58 8.33
C PRO A 193 -5.06 2.68 7.63
N SER A 194 -5.08 2.40 6.32
CA SER A 194 -6.28 2.26 5.51
C SER A 194 -6.21 1.05 4.55
N ALA A 195 -7.34 0.71 3.92
CA ALA A 195 -7.42 -0.39 2.94
C ALA A 195 -6.40 -0.26 1.79
N GLN A 196 -6.14 0.97 1.34
CA GLN A 196 -5.23 1.29 0.23
C GLN A 196 -4.21 2.33 0.73
N SER A 197 -3.56 2.01 1.85
CA SER A 197 -2.65 2.91 2.57
C SER A 197 -1.63 3.56 1.64
N LEU A 198 -1.57 4.90 1.68
CA LEU A 198 -0.51 5.65 1.04
C LEU A 198 0.85 5.18 1.58
N THR A 199 1.78 4.84 0.69
CA THR A 199 3.09 4.28 1.07
C THR A 199 4.22 5.22 0.68
N THR A 200 5.36 5.08 1.37
CA THR A 200 6.59 5.77 0.95
C THR A 200 7.06 5.34 -0.43
N ALA A 201 6.73 4.12 -0.86
CA ALA A 201 6.99 3.63 -2.20
C ALA A 201 6.12 4.37 -3.21
N ASP A 202 4.82 4.50 -2.95
CA ASP A 202 3.90 5.26 -3.79
C ASP A 202 4.36 6.72 -3.97
N LEU A 203 4.66 7.43 -2.87
CA LEU A 203 5.21 8.80 -2.92
C LEU A 203 6.48 8.92 -3.78
N ARG A 204 7.31 7.88 -3.85
CA ARG A 204 8.55 7.85 -4.63
C ARG A 204 8.36 7.47 -6.10
N LEU A 205 7.31 6.72 -6.43
CA LEU A 205 7.18 5.98 -7.70
C LEU A 205 5.96 6.37 -8.53
N SER A 206 4.89 6.87 -7.89
CA SER A 206 3.65 7.25 -8.58
C SER A 206 3.79 8.61 -9.27
N PRO A 207 3.39 8.73 -10.56
CA PRO A 207 3.44 9.98 -11.32
C PRO A 207 2.58 11.12 -10.74
N HIS A 208 1.53 10.81 -9.96
CA HIS A 208 0.68 11.84 -9.34
C HIS A 208 1.48 12.81 -8.46
N TRP A 209 2.61 12.35 -7.91
CA TRP A 209 3.50 13.14 -7.04
C TRP A 209 4.64 13.85 -7.76
N ASP A 210 4.79 13.68 -9.09
CA ASP A 210 5.86 14.32 -9.85
C ASP A 210 5.87 15.86 -9.75
N PRO A 211 4.73 16.59 -9.78
CA PRO A 211 4.74 18.04 -9.64
C PRO A 211 5.30 18.52 -8.29
N ILE A 212 5.05 17.78 -7.20
CA ILE A 212 5.45 18.15 -5.84
C ILE A 212 6.81 17.54 -5.42
N ARG A 213 7.38 16.62 -6.21
CA ARG A 213 8.63 15.90 -5.91
C ARG A 213 9.84 16.82 -5.63
N GLY A 214 9.79 18.06 -6.12
CA GLY A 214 10.78 19.11 -5.88
C GLY A 214 10.59 19.94 -4.59
N ASP A 215 9.45 19.86 -3.90
CA ASP A 215 9.20 20.65 -2.68
C ASP A 215 10.00 20.09 -1.48
N PRO A 216 10.82 20.89 -0.78
CA PRO A 216 11.62 20.44 0.35
C PRO A 216 10.81 19.83 1.51
N ARG A 217 9.54 20.25 1.68
CA ARG A 217 8.63 19.73 2.71
C ARG A 217 8.17 18.32 2.36
N PHE A 218 7.83 18.10 1.08
CA PHE A 218 7.48 16.78 0.56
C PHE A 218 8.67 15.81 0.61
N GLN A 219 9.87 16.28 0.22
CA GLN A 219 11.10 15.49 0.34
C GLN A 219 11.35 15.06 1.79
N LYS A 220 11.18 15.97 2.77
CA LYS A 220 11.30 15.66 4.19
C LYS A 220 10.32 14.58 4.67
N ILE A 221 9.08 14.57 4.18
CA ILE A 221 8.10 13.50 4.46
C ILE A 221 8.64 12.16 3.95
N VAL A 222 9.00 12.09 2.67
CA VAL A 222 9.54 10.87 2.03
C VAL A 222 10.82 10.36 2.73
N GLU A 223 11.69 11.26 3.20
CA GLU A 223 12.91 10.90 3.92
C GLU A 223 12.66 10.40 5.34
N SER A 224 11.78 11.06 6.09
CA SER A 224 11.48 10.72 7.49
C SER A 224 10.87 9.32 7.66
N LEU A 225 10.28 8.79 6.60
CA LEU A 225 9.63 7.48 6.54
C LEU A 225 10.50 6.40 5.89
N LYS A 226 11.74 6.69 5.47
CA LYS A 226 12.69 5.65 5.07
C LYS A 226 12.89 4.69 6.26
N PRO A 227 12.92 3.36 6.05
CA PRO A 227 13.22 2.43 7.13
C PRO A 227 14.53 2.83 7.81
N LYS A 228 14.49 3.06 9.12
CA LYS A 228 15.73 3.24 9.88
C LYS A 228 16.55 1.98 9.72
N GLU A 229 17.79 2.15 9.26
CA GLU A 229 18.76 1.06 9.14
C GLU A 229 18.77 0.30 10.49
N PRO A 230 18.58 -1.04 10.50
CA PRO A 230 18.56 -1.78 11.74
C PRO A 230 19.88 -1.52 12.48
N PRO A 231 19.87 -1.28 13.80
CA PRO A 231 21.08 -0.93 14.53
C PRO A 231 22.12 -2.02 14.28
N ARG A 232 23.29 -1.60 13.79
CA ARG A 232 24.42 -2.50 13.51
C ARG A 232 24.58 -3.43 14.73
N PRO A 233 24.55 -4.76 14.55
CA PRO A 233 24.63 -5.67 15.69
C PRO A 233 25.88 -5.34 16.49
N PRO A 234 25.78 -5.17 17.82
CA PRO A 234 26.92 -4.80 18.65
C PRO A 234 28.00 -5.87 18.54
N ASP A 235 29.26 -5.46 18.43
CA ASP A 235 30.39 -6.33 18.12
C ASP A 235 30.42 -7.58 19.03
N GLU A 236 30.17 -8.75 18.42
CA GLU A 236 30.10 -10.05 19.11
C GLU A 236 31.22 -10.34 20.13
N PRO A 237 32.51 -10.01 19.91
CA PRO A 237 33.57 -10.35 20.87
C PRO A 237 33.30 -9.88 22.32
N ALA A 238 32.61 -8.75 22.52
CA ALA A 238 32.30 -8.26 23.87
C ALA A 238 31.28 -9.15 24.60
N GLN A 239 30.29 -9.71 23.89
CA GLN A 239 29.29 -10.59 24.50
C GLN A 239 29.82 -11.99 24.77
N PHE A 240 30.73 -12.51 23.94
CA PHE A 240 31.38 -13.79 24.17
C PHE A 240 32.25 -13.78 25.44
N LEU A 241 33.04 -12.72 25.65
CA LEU A 241 33.85 -12.56 26.88
C LEU A 241 32.96 -12.52 28.13
N CYS A 242 31.93 -11.67 28.14
CA CYS A 242 31.03 -11.52 29.28
C CYS A 242 30.25 -12.83 29.60
N ARG A 243 29.86 -13.61 28.59
CA ARG A 243 29.26 -14.94 28.77
C ARG A 243 30.25 -16.00 29.26
N ALA A 244 31.51 -15.95 28.81
CA ALA A 244 32.55 -16.87 29.26
C ALA A 244 32.92 -16.65 30.74
N GLU A 245 33.06 -15.39 31.17
CA GLU A 245 33.32 -15.03 32.57
C GLU A 245 32.16 -15.44 33.48
N ALA A 246 30.90 -15.22 33.06
CA ALA A 246 29.73 -15.66 33.80
C ALA A 246 29.67 -17.19 33.97
N ALA A 247 30.03 -17.96 32.93
CA ALA A 247 30.10 -19.42 32.99
C ALA A 247 31.20 -19.92 33.95
N GLN A 248 32.38 -19.29 33.95
CA GLN A 248 33.47 -19.63 34.87
C GLN A 248 33.12 -19.34 36.34
N CYS A 249 32.45 -18.23 36.61
CA CYS A 249 31.94 -17.90 37.95
C CYS A 249 30.94 -18.93 38.51
N LEU A 250 30.11 -19.55 37.64
CA LEU A 250 29.18 -20.60 38.04
C LEU A 250 29.86 -21.94 38.32
N GLN A 251 30.89 -22.31 37.55
CA GLN A 251 31.62 -23.57 37.75
C GLN A 251 32.59 -23.55 38.94
N GLY A 252 33.07 -22.37 39.35
CA GLY A 252 34.08 -22.22 40.42
C GLY A 252 33.62 -22.48 41.86
N ARG A 253 32.31 -22.55 42.15
CA ARG A 253 31.79 -22.65 43.54
C ARG A 253 31.55 -24.08 44.07
N GLY A 254 31.94 -25.11 43.33
CA GLY A 254 31.55 -26.50 43.60
C GLY A 254 32.46 -27.39 44.47
N ARG A 255 33.61 -26.92 44.98
CA ARG A 255 34.54 -27.78 45.77
C ARG A 255 35.31 -27.02 46.87
N LEU A 256 35.06 -27.33 48.15
CA LEU A 256 36.05 -27.78 49.18
C LEU A 256 35.52 -27.76 50.64
N ARG A 257 35.93 -28.78 51.44
CA ARG A 257 35.84 -28.97 52.92
C ARG A 257 34.42 -29.24 53.52
N SER A 258 34.20 -29.98 54.63
CA SER A 258 34.92 -31.01 55.44
C SER A 258 33.95 -31.51 56.56
N GLY A 259 34.02 -32.68 57.25
CA GLY A 259 34.83 -33.92 57.12
C GLY A 259 35.06 -34.64 58.49
N ARG A 260 34.81 -35.97 58.59
CA ARG A 260 34.79 -36.87 59.81
C ARG A 260 33.56 -36.70 60.72
N VAL A 261 33.00 -37.67 61.47
CA VAL A 261 33.42 -38.95 62.13
C VAL A 261 32.19 -39.91 62.08
N ALA A 262 32.25 -41.25 61.94
CA ALA A 262 32.52 -42.25 62.99
C ALA A 262 32.58 -43.69 62.43
N ALA A 263 33.10 -44.64 63.21
CA ALA A 263 33.27 -46.05 62.83
C ALA A 263 32.45 -47.00 63.71
N HIS A 264 31.97 -48.11 63.11
CA HIS A 264 32.15 -49.51 63.54
C HIS A 264 30.95 -50.44 63.20
N SER A 265 31.31 -51.59 62.58
CA SER A 265 30.70 -52.94 62.65
C SER A 265 29.19 -53.07 62.93
N SER A 266 28.45 -53.86 62.16
CA SER A 266 28.63 -55.32 62.17
C SER A 266 27.74 -56.04 61.14
N ARG A 267 28.33 -57.04 60.46
CA ARG A 267 27.77 -58.32 59.96
C ARG A 267 26.41 -58.38 59.23
N ASP A 268 26.43 -59.23 58.18
CA ASP A 268 25.36 -60.18 57.77
C ASP A 268 24.00 -59.57 57.33
N THR A 269 23.29 -60.05 56.31
CA THR A 269 23.35 -61.33 55.57
C THR A 269 22.62 -61.16 54.23
N GLY A 270 22.76 -62.09 53.28
CA GLY A 270 21.70 -62.38 52.31
C GLY A 270 21.77 -61.72 50.92
N LEU A 271 22.43 -62.41 49.99
CA LEU A 271 21.98 -62.59 48.59
C LEU A 271 20.65 -63.40 48.57
N PRO A 272 20.00 -63.66 47.41
CA PRO A 272 19.67 -62.80 46.27
C PRO A 272 18.20 -63.06 45.78
N VAL A 273 17.96 -63.11 44.45
CA VAL A 273 16.79 -63.64 43.71
C VAL A 273 15.62 -62.64 43.51
N PHE A 274 15.09 -62.38 42.30
CA PHE A 274 15.40 -62.83 40.92
C PHE A 274 15.43 -61.61 39.98
#